data_AF-A0A1I7KAT5-F1
#
_entry.id   AF-A0A1I7KAT5-F1
#
_cell.length_a   1.000
_cell.length_b   1.000
_cell.length_c   1.000
_cell.angle_alpha   90.00
_cell.angle_beta   90.00
_cell.angle_gamma   90.00
#
_symmetry.space_group_name_H-M   'P 1'
#
loop_
_entity.id
_entity.type
_entity.pdbx_description
1 polymer ?
#
loop_
_entity_poly.entity_id
_entity_poly.type
_entity_poly.pdbx_seq_one_letter_code
_entity_poly.pdbx_strand_id
1 'polypeptide(L)'
;MYNQALNWRMAAYKADRTSLNYNDTAFGLTALKRQFVWLKEADSIALQQALRNLDSAYDSFFKKNGGFPKFKSAKHSRKSYMTINQNGTVSVSDNAVKLPKVGTVKAKIHRKPLPDWKLKSATVSMDSDGKFYVSCLFEFDKLIYIVPTSGKAIGLDYKSDGLYMDSNGNVGSNHKYYRESYVKLAKEQRKLKNKTIGSNNYRKQQLKINRIHKHIANQRLDNLHKLSTKITNSYDVVCVESLNMRSLSNKGFGNGKATMDNGYGMFLNMLEYKLADRGKHFVKVDKWFPSTQLCSCCGCRMRLALNERIYKCSCGLTIDRDHNAAINIRNEGLRILQSA
;
A
#
# COMPACT_ATOMS: atom_id res chain seq x y z
N MET A 1 -21.35 7.65 -15.62
CA MET A 1 -20.58 8.89 -15.42
C MET A 1 -19.14 8.84 -15.92
N TYR A 2 -18.19 8.19 -15.24
CA TYR A 2 -16.76 8.19 -15.63
C TYR A 2 -16.53 7.89 -17.12
N ASN A 3 -17.10 6.79 -17.64
CA ASN A 3 -16.94 6.41 -19.04
C ASN A 3 -17.53 7.42 -20.02
N GLN A 4 -18.68 8.01 -19.68
CA GLN A 4 -19.32 9.03 -20.50
C GLN A 4 -18.43 10.28 -20.62
N ALA A 5 -17.87 10.73 -19.49
CA ALA A 5 -16.95 11.86 -19.48
C ALA A 5 -15.66 11.57 -20.24
N LEU A 6 -15.07 10.37 -20.09
CA LEU A 6 -13.91 9.96 -20.87
C LEU A 6 -14.21 9.97 -22.37
N ASN A 7 -15.38 9.46 -22.77
CA ASN A 7 -15.82 9.51 -24.17
C ASN A 7 -15.94 10.94 -24.69
N TRP A 8 -16.52 11.86 -23.91
CA TRP A 8 -16.60 13.28 -24.29
C TRP A 8 -15.22 13.91 -24.48
N ARG A 9 -14.28 13.70 -23.54
CA ARG A 9 -12.92 14.24 -23.65
C ARG A 9 -12.20 13.69 -24.89
N MET A 10 -12.34 12.39 -25.15
CA MET A 10 -11.76 11.76 -26.34
C MET A 10 -12.39 12.27 -27.64
N ALA A 11 -13.72 12.45 -27.67
CA ALA A 11 -14.43 12.94 -28.84
C ALA A 11 -14.07 14.40 -29.16
N ALA A 12 -14.06 15.28 -28.15
CA ALA A 12 -13.62 16.67 -28.31
C ALA A 12 -12.19 16.71 -28.84
N TYR A 13 -11.25 16.02 -28.18
CA TYR A 13 -9.87 15.99 -28.63
C TYR A 13 -9.69 15.43 -30.04
N LYS A 14 -10.52 14.49 -30.48
CA LYS A 14 -10.49 13.95 -31.85
C LYS A 14 -11.02 14.95 -32.88
N ALA A 15 -12.03 15.75 -32.53
CA ALA A 15 -12.68 16.68 -33.44
C ALA A 15 -11.81 17.92 -33.73
N ASP A 16 -11.30 18.57 -32.69
CA ASP A 16 -10.66 19.89 -32.80
C ASP A 16 -9.43 20.05 -31.89
N ARG A 17 -8.95 18.97 -31.26
CA ARG A 17 -7.87 18.97 -30.26
C ARG A 17 -8.21 19.74 -28.98
N THR A 18 -9.48 20.03 -28.73
CA THR A 18 -9.92 20.66 -27.48
C THR A 18 -9.74 19.71 -26.29
N SER A 19 -9.15 20.24 -25.21
CA SER A 19 -8.96 19.52 -23.96
C SER A 19 -10.02 19.94 -22.94
N LEU A 20 -10.96 19.05 -22.66
CA LEU A 20 -12.00 19.29 -21.66
C LEU A 20 -11.47 19.00 -20.25
N ASN A 21 -11.84 19.83 -19.29
CA ASN A 21 -11.47 19.71 -17.88
C ASN A 21 -12.65 19.20 -17.02
N TYR A 22 -12.49 19.22 -15.69
CA TYR A 22 -13.56 18.82 -14.77
C TYR A 22 -14.84 19.66 -14.95
N ASN A 23 -14.73 20.99 -15.02
CA ASN A 23 -15.87 21.90 -15.10
C ASN A 23 -16.70 21.65 -16.35
N ASP A 24 -16.05 21.43 -17.51
CA ASP A 24 -16.75 21.14 -18.77
C ASP A 24 -17.57 19.84 -18.66
N THR A 25 -16.96 18.78 -18.12
CA THR A 25 -17.66 17.51 -17.93
C THR A 25 -18.72 17.56 -16.83
N ALA A 26 -18.56 18.44 -15.84
CA ALA A 26 -19.53 18.66 -14.77
C ALA A 26 -20.75 19.45 -15.27
N PHE A 27 -20.56 20.39 -16.19
CA PHE A 27 -21.66 21.07 -16.87
C PHE A 27 -22.54 20.07 -17.64
N GLY A 28 -21.90 19.17 -18.41
CA GLY A 28 -22.62 18.09 -19.12
C GLY A 28 -23.39 17.13 -18.21
N LEU A 29 -22.94 16.92 -16.96
CA LEU A 29 -23.67 16.09 -15.98
C LEU A 29 -25.06 16.66 -15.67
N THR A 30 -25.22 17.99 -15.65
CA THR A 30 -26.52 18.64 -15.38
C THR A 30 -27.54 18.29 -16.47
N ALA A 31 -27.13 18.34 -17.74
CA ALA A 31 -27.97 17.92 -18.87
C ALA A 31 -28.30 16.42 -18.80
N LEU A 32 -27.31 15.57 -18.50
CA LEU A 32 -27.54 14.13 -18.36
C LEU A 32 -28.54 13.78 -17.26
N LYS A 33 -28.54 14.50 -16.13
CA LYS A 33 -29.52 14.27 -15.06
C LYS A 33 -30.95 14.63 -15.47
N ARG A 34 -31.15 15.50 -16.48
CA ARG A 34 -32.46 15.80 -17.05
C ARG A 34 -32.91 14.68 -18.00
N GLN A 35 -31.98 14.18 -18.82
CA GLN A 35 -32.25 13.10 -19.78
C GLN A 35 -32.45 11.74 -19.10
N PHE A 36 -31.60 11.41 -18.12
CA PHE A 36 -31.58 10.13 -17.42
C PHE A 36 -31.95 10.32 -15.95
N VAL A 37 -33.24 10.25 -15.66
CA VAL A 37 -33.81 10.55 -14.33
C VAL A 37 -33.21 9.66 -13.23
N TRP A 38 -32.89 8.41 -13.53
CA TRP A 38 -32.26 7.46 -12.60
C TRP A 38 -30.91 7.95 -12.06
N LEU A 39 -30.21 8.87 -12.74
CA LEU A 39 -28.99 9.49 -12.20
C LEU A 39 -29.26 10.31 -10.92
N LYS A 40 -30.51 10.71 -10.64
CA LYS A 40 -30.90 11.42 -9.41
C LYS A 40 -31.08 10.48 -8.21
N GLU A 41 -31.14 9.17 -8.43
CA GLU A 41 -31.17 8.16 -7.36
C GLU A 41 -29.82 8.07 -6.66
N ALA A 42 -28.73 8.23 -7.41
CA ALA A 42 -27.38 8.26 -6.87
C ALA A 42 -27.08 9.59 -6.16
N ASP A 43 -26.15 9.52 -5.19
CA ASP A 43 -25.60 10.71 -4.55
C ASP A 43 -24.93 11.63 -5.59
N SER A 44 -25.30 12.91 -5.58
CA SER A 44 -24.79 13.90 -6.53
C SER A 44 -23.28 14.08 -6.39
N ILE A 45 -22.76 14.00 -5.16
CA ILE A 45 -21.33 14.13 -4.87
C ILE A 45 -20.59 12.91 -5.43
N ALA A 46 -21.12 11.70 -5.27
CA ALA A 46 -20.52 10.50 -5.85
C ALA A 46 -20.40 10.58 -7.38
N LEU A 47 -21.39 11.15 -8.07
CA LEU A 47 -21.33 11.38 -9.52
C LEU A 47 -20.23 12.39 -9.89
N GLN A 48 -20.13 13.50 -9.16
CA GLN A 48 -19.07 14.49 -9.37
C GLN A 48 -17.69 13.92 -9.06
N GLN A 49 -17.56 13.09 -8.03
CA GLN A 49 -16.31 12.46 -7.67
C GLN A 49 -15.84 11.47 -8.73
N ALA A 50 -16.75 10.82 -9.45
CA ALA A 50 -16.39 10.02 -10.62
C ALA A 50 -15.72 10.86 -11.72
N LEU A 51 -16.12 12.13 -11.90
CA LEU A 51 -15.48 13.07 -12.84
C LEU A 51 -14.13 13.54 -12.31
N ARG A 52 -14.03 13.89 -11.02
CA ARG A 52 -12.75 14.26 -10.40
C ARG A 52 -11.71 13.13 -10.48
N ASN A 53 -12.15 11.89 -10.29
CA ASN A 53 -11.27 10.72 -10.45
C ASN A 53 -10.76 10.54 -11.89
N LEU A 54 -11.51 10.98 -12.91
CA LEU A 54 -11.04 11.01 -14.29
C LEU A 54 -9.98 12.11 -14.48
N ASP A 55 -10.22 13.27 -13.89
CA ASP A 55 -9.30 14.41 -13.92
C ASP A 55 -7.94 14.05 -13.30
N SER A 56 -7.95 13.47 -12.10
CA SER A 56 -6.72 12.99 -11.46
C SER A 56 -6.00 11.90 -12.26
N ALA A 57 -6.73 11.11 -13.06
CA ALA A 57 -6.13 10.12 -13.96
C ALA A 57 -5.42 10.79 -15.15
N TYR A 58 -6.00 11.85 -15.72
CA TYR A 58 -5.34 12.68 -16.73
C TYR A 58 -4.12 13.41 -16.16
N ASP A 59 -4.22 14.01 -14.97
CA ASP A 59 -3.07 14.67 -14.32
C ASP A 59 -1.91 13.70 -14.13
N SER A 60 -2.21 12.47 -13.69
CA SER A 60 -1.21 11.42 -13.51
C SER A 60 -0.58 11.00 -14.84
N PHE A 61 -1.38 10.95 -15.91
CA PHE A 61 -0.91 10.66 -17.27
C PHE A 61 0.04 11.75 -17.78
N PHE A 62 -0.33 13.03 -17.67
CA PHE A 62 0.50 14.14 -18.11
C PHE A 62 1.79 14.29 -17.29
N LYS A 63 1.73 13.98 -15.99
CA LYS A 63 2.92 13.91 -15.11
C LYS A 63 3.79 12.67 -15.34
N LYS A 64 3.48 11.82 -16.33
CA LYS A 64 4.17 10.54 -16.63
C LYS A 64 4.23 9.56 -15.45
N ASN A 65 3.31 9.71 -14.48
CA ASN A 65 3.16 8.84 -13.31
C ASN A 65 2.08 7.77 -13.51
N GLY A 66 1.34 7.83 -14.62
CA GLY A 66 0.29 6.89 -14.99
C GLY A 66 0.16 6.72 -16.50
N GLY A 67 -0.55 5.66 -16.91
CA GLY A 67 -0.95 5.50 -18.31
C GLY A 67 -2.21 6.31 -18.65
N PHE A 68 -2.52 6.41 -19.94
CA PHE A 68 -3.73 7.08 -20.41
C PHE A 68 -4.99 6.51 -19.74
N PRO A 69 -5.97 7.35 -19.34
CA PRO A 69 -7.21 6.89 -18.71
C PRO A 69 -7.97 5.87 -19.57
N LYS A 70 -8.40 4.76 -18.97
CA LYS A 70 -9.14 3.69 -19.65
C LYS A 70 -10.59 3.64 -19.20
N PHE A 71 -11.47 3.17 -20.08
CA PHE A 71 -12.87 2.89 -19.74
C PHE A 71 -12.96 1.87 -18.59
N LYS A 72 -13.87 2.12 -17.66
CA LYS A 72 -14.19 1.22 -16.55
C LYS A 72 -15.14 0.13 -17.01
N SER A 73 -14.87 -1.09 -16.60
CA SER A 73 -15.73 -2.26 -16.83
C SER A 73 -16.55 -2.55 -15.58
N ALA A 74 -17.86 -2.72 -15.72
CA ALA A 74 -18.73 -3.14 -14.61
C ALA A 74 -18.30 -4.48 -13.99
N LYS A 75 -17.63 -5.35 -14.77
CA LYS A 75 -17.19 -6.68 -14.35
C LYS A 75 -15.78 -6.68 -13.74
N HIS A 76 -14.87 -5.88 -14.30
CA HIS A 76 -13.44 -5.95 -13.96
C HIS A 76 -12.92 -4.77 -13.14
N SER A 77 -13.58 -3.62 -13.18
CA SER A 77 -13.15 -2.47 -12.40
C SER A 77 -13.52 -2.62 -10.93
N ARG A 78 -12.71 -2.01 -10.04
CA ARG A 78 -12.98 -1.94 -8.62
C ARG A 78 -14.37 -1.33 -8.39
N LYS A 79 -15.21 -2.04 -7.64
CA LYS A 79 -16.53 -1.53 -7.26
C LYS A 79 -16.36 -0.63 -6.04
N SER A 80 -16.37 0.67 -6.28
CA SER A 80 -16.23 1.67 -5.24
C SER A 80 -16.89 2.97 -5.64
N TYR A 81 -17.40 3.71 -4.65
CA TYR A 81 -17.76 5.11 -4.79
C TYR A 81 -17.27 5.88 -3.57
N MET A 82 -17.08 7.18 -3.74
CA MET A 82 -16.70 8.09 -2.67
C MET A 82 -17.70 9.23 -2.62
N THR A 83 -18.04 9.64 -1.41
CA THR A 83 -18.87 10.80 -1.12
C THR A 83 -18.16 11.69 -0.10
N ILE A 84 -18.51 12.97 -0.11
CA ILE A 84 -17.95 14.00 0.77
C ILE A 84 -19.01 14.30 1.82
N ASN A 85 -18.57 14.44 3.07
CA ASN A 85 -19.44 14.88 4.13
C ASN A 85 -19.77 16.38 3.94
N GLN A 86 -21.04 16.68 3.73
CA GLN A 86 -21.57 18.04 3.68
C GLN A 86 -22.49 18.20 4.88
N ASN A 87 -22.00 18.82 5.95
CA ASN A 87 -22.79 19.14 7.15
C ASN A 87 -23.61 17.96 7.70
N GLY A 88 -23.00 16.77 7.86
CA GLY A 88 -23.63 15.60 8.48
C GLY A 88 -24.41 14.68 7.53
N THR A 89 -24.22 14.83 6.21
CA THR A 89 -24.69 13.85 5.22
C THR A 89 -24.03 12.48 5.40
N VAL A 90 -22.82 12.46 5.97
CA VAL A 90 -22.14 11.24 6.42
C VAL A 90 -21.97 11.32 7.94
N SER A 91 -22.26 10.22 8.63
CA SER A 91 -21.93 10.09 10.06
C SER A 91 -21.58 8.65 10.40
N VAL A 92 -20.78 8.47 11.46
CA VAL A 92 -20.39 7.17 11.98
C VAL A 92 -20.94 7.05 13.40
N SER A 93 -21.78 6.05 13.65
CA SER A 93 -22.27 5.70 14.99
C SER A 93 -21.53 4.47 15.52
N ASP A 94 -21.92 3.93 16.67
CA ASP A 94 -21.25 2.77 17.27
C ASP A 94 -21.32 1.48 16.43
N ASN A 95 -22.40 1.30 15.67
CA ASN A 95 -22.69 0.06 14.94
C ASN A 95 -23.17 0.29 13.49
N ALA A 96 -23.07 1.52 12.99
CA ALA A 96 -23.55 1.87 11.67
C ALA A 96 -22.83 3.08 11.07
N VAL A 97 -22.94 3.23 9.75
CA VAL A 97 -22.51 4.41 9.01
C VAL A 97 -23.68 4.94 8.22
N LYS A 98 -23.98 6.23 8.38
CA LYS A 98 -24.95 6.95 7.55
C LYS A 98 -24.27 7.42 6.28
N LEU A 99 -24.88 7.12 5.14
CA LEU A 99 -24.40 7.50 3.82
C LEU A 99 -25.52 8.24 3.05
N PRO A 100 -25.18 9.21 2.18
CA PRO A 100 -26.16 9.91 1.36
C PRO A 100 -26.90 8.93 0.45
N LYS A 101 -28.22 9.11 0.31
CA LYS A 101 -29.16 8.27 -0.48
C LYS A 101 -29.32 6.82 -0.02
N VAL A 102 -28.27 6.20 0.49
CA VAL A 102 -28.29 4.82 1.02
C VAL A 102 -28.92 4.76 2.42
N GLY A 103 -28.78 5.83 3.21
CA GLY A 103 -29.24 5.86 4.59
C GLY A 103 -28.25 5.22 5.56
N THR A 104 -28.76 4.73 6.69
CA THR A 104 -27.94 4.14 7.76
C THR A 104 -27.70 2.65 7.50
N VAL A 105 -26.45 2.26 7.35
CA VAL A 105 -26.03 0.88 7.08
C VAL A 105 -25.29 0.33 8.29
N LYS A 106 -25.75 -0.82 8.81
CA LYS A 106 -25.07 -1.53 9.90
C LYS A 106 -23.63 -1.88 9.49
N ALA A 107 -22.68 -1.58 10.36
CA ALA A 107 -21.26 -1.78 10.10
C ALA A 107 -20.52 -2.16 11.40
N LYS A 108 -19.49 -2.99 11.27
CA LYS A 108 -18.56 -3.24 12.37
C LYS A 108 -17.54 -2.11 12.42
N ILE A 109 -17.66 -1.26 13.45
CA ILE A 109 -16.76 -0.12 13.63
C ILE A 109 -15.53 -0.58 14.40
N HIS A 110 -14.37 -0.50 13.76
CA HIS A 110 -13.11 -0.98 14.31
C HIS A 110 -12.37 0.07 15.16
N ARG A 111 -12.62 1.36 14.91
CA ARG A 111 -11.99 2.48 15.59
C ARG A 111 -13.01 3.59 15.75
N LYS A 112 -13.13 4.13 16.96
CA LYS A 112 -13.99 5.29 17.22
C LYS A 112 -13.15 6.56 17.03
N PRO A 113 -13.63 7.54 16.24
CA PRO A 113 -12.96 8.84 16.14
C PRO A 113 -13.07 9.57 17.48
N LEU A 114 -12.11 10.46 17.77
CA LEU A 114 -12.23 11.39 18.89
C LEU A 114 -13.22 12.52 18.54
N PRO A 115 -13.82 13.18 19.54
CA PRO A 115 -14.85 14.20 19.31
C PRO A 115 -14.40 15.41 18.45
N ASP A 116 -13.11 15.74 18.49
CA ASP A 116 -12.48 16.84 17.78
C ASP A 116 -12.17 16.51 16.30
N TRP A 117 -12.28 15.24 15.91
CA TRP A 117 -11.97 14.81 14.55
C TRP A 117 -13.09 15.17 13.57
N LYS A 118 -12.74 15.87 12.50
CA LYS A 118 -13.68 16.31 11.47
C LYS A 118 -13.80 15.26 10.37
N LEU A 119 -14.98 14.66 10.22
CA LEU A 119 -15.26 13.73 9.13
C LEU A 119 -15.34 14.47 7.79
N LYS A 120 -14.45 14.14 6.85
CA LYS A 120 -14.35 14.78 5.52
C LYS A 120 -15.04 13.99 4.42
N SER A 121 -14.83 12.68 4.35
CA SER A 121 -15.37 11.86 3.27
C SER A 121 -15.57 10.40 3.70
N ALA A 122 -16.39 9.69 2.95
CA ALA A 122 -16.54 8.25 3.07
C ALA A 122 -16.38 7.60 1.70
N THR A 123 -15.54 6.57 1.63
CA THR A 123 -15.37 5.72 0.46
C THR A 123 -15.90 4.33 0.75
N VAL A 124 -16.95 3.94 0.02
CA VAL A 124 -17.47 2.58 0.06
C VAL A 124 -16.76 1.77 -1.03
N SER A 125 -16.22 0.61 -0.67
CA SER A 125 -15.62 -0.30 -1.65
C SER A 125 -15.97 -1.75 -1.34
N MET A 126 -16.04 -2.55 -2.40
CA MET A 126 -16.26 -3.99 -2.31
C MET A 126 -14.99 -4.73 -2.73
N ASP A 127 -14.49 -5.59 -1.85
CA ASP A 127 -13.35 -6.46 -2.15
C ASP A 127 -13.78 -7.67 -3.00
N SER A 128 -12.78 -8.34 -3.58
CA SER A 128 -12.99 -9.50 -4.45
C SER A 128 -13.59 -10.72 -3.72
N ASP A 129 -13.53 -10.76 -2.40
CA ASP A 129 -14.15 -11.78 -1.55
C ASP A 129 -15.63 -11.49 -1.22
N GLY A 130 -16.17 -10.39 -1.76
CA GLY A 130 -17.56 -9.97 -1.63
C GLY A 130 -17.86 -9.11 -0.39
N LYS A 131 -16.86 -8.78 0.43
CA LYS A 131 -17.06 -7.93 1.60
C LYS A 131 -17.08 -6.46 1.21
N PHE A 132 -17.95 -5.70 1.87
CA PHE A 132 -17.99 -4.25 1.77
C PHE A 132 -17.22 -3.62 2.93
N TYR A 133 -16.49 -2.55 2.61
CA TYR A 133 -15.79 -1.72 3.59
C TYR A 133 -16.16 -0.27 3.34
N VAL A 134 -16.30 0.48 4.43
CA VAL A 134 -16.45 1.94 4.40
C VAL A 134 -15.21 2.55 5.05
N SER A 135 -14.42 3.28 4.26
CA SER A 135 -13.28 4.04 4.76
C SER A 135 -13.73 5.48 4.99
N CYS A 136 -13.71 5.91 6.25
CA CYS A 136 -14.05 7.27 6.64
C CYS A 136 -12.76 8.07 6.85
N LEU A 137 -12.62 9.18 6.13
CA LEU A 137 -11.47 10.08 6.23
C LEU A 137 -11.79 11.17 7.26
N PHE A 138 -10.96 11.24 8.30
CA PHE A 138 -11.02 12.28 9.32
C PHE A 138 -9.83 13.23 9.20
N GLU A 139 -10.08 14.50 9.48
CA GLU A 139 -9.09 15.57 9.59
C GLU A 139 -9.02 15.98 11.07
N PHE A 140 -7.83 16.04 11.62
CA PHE A 140 -7.59 16.40 13.01
C PHE A 140 -6.17 16.94 13.17
N ASP A 141 -5.99 17.78 14.19
CA ASP A 141 -4.67 18.29 14.55
C ASP A 141 -3.97 17.32 15.50
N LYS A 142 -2.68 17.08 15.26
CA LYS A 142 -1.85 16.21 16.10
C LYS A 142 -0.50 16.85 16.31
N LEU A 143 -0.18 17.16 17.56
CA LEU A 143 1.15 17.62 17.95
C LEU A 143 2.12 16.43 17.95
N ILE A 144 3.25 16.60 17.27
CA ILE A 144 4.32 15.60 17.18
C ILE A 144 5.59 16.22 17.75
N TYR A 145 6.09 15.64 18.85
CA TYR A 145 7.33 16.06 19.47
C TYR A 145 8.49 15.26 18.90
N ILE A 146 9.50 15.94 18.37
CA ILE A 146 10.68 15.28 17.79
C ILE A 146 11.49 14.64 18.91
N VAL A 147 11.77 13.35 18.76
CA VAL A 147 12.64 12.59 19.67
C VAL A 147 14.10 12.89 19.33
N PRO A 148 14.94 13.23 20.33
CA PRO A 148 16.36 13.45 20.10
C PRO A 148 17.08 12.23 19.50
N THR A 149 18.11 12.50 18.69
CA THR A 149 18.88 11.49 17.95
C THR A 149 19.75 10.59 18.86
N SER A 150 19.95 10.95 20.13
CA SER A 150 20.77 10.19 21.09
C SER A 150 20.14 8.87 21.57
N GLY A 151 19.08 8.40 20.90
CA GLY A 151 18.26 7.25 21.29
C GLY A 151 18.72 5.90 20.73
N LYS A 152 17.87 4.89 20.91
CA LYS A 152 18.12 3.51 20.45
C LYS A 152 17.98 3.42 18.94
N ALA A 153 19.03 3.01 18.24
CA ALA A 153 19.06 2.88 16.78
C ALA A 153 19.13 1.41 16.31
N ILE A 154 18.49 1.11 15.18
CA ILE A 154 18.53 -0.20 14.55
C ILE A 154 18.68 -0.09 13.03
N GLY A 155 19.55 -0.92 12.45
CA GLY A 155 19.68 -1.09 11.01
C GLY A 155 18.94 -2.34 10.55
N LEU A 156 18.23 -2.27 9.42
CA LEU A 156 17.50 -3.40 8.84
C LEU A 156 18.00 -3.65 7.41
N ASP A 157 18.74 -4.75 7.23
CA ASP A 157 19.11 -5.26 5.91
C ASP A 157 17.99 -6.13 5.33
N TYR A 158 17.77 -6.06 4.01
CA TYR A 158 16.71 -6.82 3.36
C TYR A 158 17.07 -8.30 3.21
N LYS A 159 16.14 -9.17 3.60
CA LYS A 159 16.29 -10.62 3.44
C LYS A 159 15.18 -11.19 2.58
N SER A 160 15.52 -11.77 1.44
CA SER A 160 14.55 -12.39 0.52
C SER A 160 13.95 -13.67 1.10
N ASP A 161 14.77 -14.46 1.81
CA ASP A 161 14.33 -15.60 2.61
C ASP A 161 14.04 -15.17 4.05
N GLY A 162 12.98 -14.39 4.20
CA GLY A 162 12.57 -13.77 5.45
C GLY A 162 11.94 -12.40 5.18
N LEU A 163 12.17 -11.45 6.09
CA LEU A 163 11.76 -10.05 5.91
C LEU A 163 12.97 -9.10 5.95
N TYR A 164 13.74 -9.18 7.03
CA TYR A 164 14.96 -8.40 7.24
C TYR A 164 15.92 -9.15 8.17
N MET A 165 17.19 -8.76 8.17
CA MET A 165 18.17 -9.01 9.22
C MET A 165 18.43 -7.70 9.97
N ASP A 166 18.31 -7.69 11.30
CA ASP A 166 18.61 -6.50 12.08
C ASP A 166 20.06 -6.44 12.58
N SER A 167 20.50 -5.25 12.98
CA SER A 167 21.84 -5.00 13.52
C SER A 167 22.14 -5.75 14.83
N ASN A 168 21.15 -6.39 15.44
CA ASN A 168 21.31 -7.23 16.63
C ASN A 168 21.31 -8.74 16.29
N GLY A 169 21.25 -9.10 15.00
CA GLY A 169 21.29 -10.48 14.52
C GLY A 169 19.93 -11.19 14.51
N ASN A 170 18.81 -10.48 14.74
CA ASN A 170 17.47 -11.09 14.68
C ASN A 170 16.84 -10.98 13.29
N VAL A 171 16.15 -12.05 12.89
CA VAL A 171 15.37 -12.09 11.64
C VAL A 171 13.93 -11.65 11.90
N GLY A 172 13.39 -10.76 11.08
CA GLY A 172 12.04 -10.20 11.29
C GLY A 172 10.90 -11.23 11.25
N SER A 173 10.80 -12.00 10.17
CA SER A 173 9.83 -13.10 10.04
C SER A 173 10.25 -14.07 8.96
N ASN A 174 9.95 -15.35 9.17
CA ASN A 174 10.18 -16.42 8.19
C ASN A 174 8.87 -16.96 7.58
N HIS A 175 7.73 -16.30 7.86
CA HIS A 175 6.45 -16.72 7.31
C HIS A 175 6.40 -16.54 5.79
N LYS A 176 5.90 -17.58 5.11
CA LYS A 176 5.71 -17.60 3.67
C LYS A 176 4.25 -17.89 3.38
N TYR A 177 3.36 -16.98 3.78
CA TYR A 177 1.90 -17.19 3.81
C TYR A 177 1.33 -17.70 2.49
N TYR A 178 1.85 -17.23 1.35
CA TYR A 178 1.43 -17.76 0.05
C TYR A 178 1.84 -19.22 -0.13
N ARG A 179 3.08 -19.58 0.24
CA ARG A 179 3.58 -20.96 0.16
C ARG A 179 2.86 -21.89 1.13
N GLU A 180 2.63 -21.44 2.36
CA GLU A 180 1.86 -22.15 3.38
C GLU A 180 0.45 -22.48 2.90
N SER A 181 -0.19 -21.56 2.15
CA SER A 181 -1.53 -21.76 1.58
C SER A 181 -1.55 -22.40 0.19
N TYR A 182 -0.39 -22.75 -0.38
CA TYR A 182 -0.26 -23.13 -1.79
C TYR A 182 -1.08 -24.36 -2.17
N VAL A 183 -1.03 -25.42 -1.36
CA VAL A 183 -1.75 -26.68 -1.61
C VAL A 183 -3.26 -26.42 -1.72
N LYS A 184 -3.80 -25.65 -0.78
CA LYS A 184 -5.23 -25.28 -0.76
C LYS A 184 -5.58 -24.42 -1.96
N LEU A 185 -4.75 -23.44 -2.29
CA LEU A 185 -4.97 -22.54 -3.43
C LEU A 185 -4.96 -23.31 -4.76
N ALA A 186 -3.96 -24.18 -4.97
CA ALA A 186 -3.81 -24.98 -6.18
C ALA A 186 -5.01 -25.93 -6.40
N LYS A 187 -5.50 -26.56 -5.32
CA LYS A 187 -6.70 -27.41 -5.36
C LYS A 187 -7.93 -26.62 -5.82
N GLU A 188 -8.17 -25.45 -5.25
CA GLU A 188 -9.33 -24.62 -5.60
C GLU A 188 -9.20 -23.99 -7.01
N GLN A 189 -7.99 -23.70 -7.47
CA GLN A 189 -7.71 -23.26 -8.85
C GLN A 189 -7.94 -24.39 -9.87
N ARG A 190 -7.53 -25.62 -9.58
CA ARG A 190 -7.80 -26.78 -10.44
C ARG A 190 -9.30 -27.03 -10.60
N LYS A 191 -10.08 -26.89 -9.51
CA LYS A 191 -11.55 -26.94 -9.57
C LYS A 191 -12.16 -25.83 -10.43
N LEU A 192 -11.58 -24.63 -10.44
CA LEU A 192 -12.06 -23.52 -11.26
C LEU A 192 -11.84 -23.79 -12.74
N LYS A 193 -10.69 -24.37 -13.11
CA LYS A 193 -10.35 -24.70 -14.51
C LYS A 193 -11.42 -25.56 -15.17
N ASN A 194 -12.01 -26.49 -14.42
CA ASN A 194 -13.02 -27.42 -14.93
C ASN A 194 -14.44 -26.82 -14.97
N LYS A 195 -14.61 -25.51 -14.74
CA LYS A 195 -15.93 -24.84 -14.74
C LYS A 195 -16.06 -23.93 -15.94
N THR A 196 -17.26 -23.93 -16.54
CA THR A 196 -17.60 -23.02 -17.65
C THR A 196 -17.48 -21.56 -17.22
N ILE A 197 -16.62 -20.81 -17.90
CA ILE A 197 -16.37 -19.39 -17.62
C ILE A 197 -17.69 -18.63 -17.67
N GLY A 198 -17.94 -17.80 -16.65
CA GLY A 198 -19.15 -16.98 -16.58
C GLY A 198 -20.38 -17.69 -16.02
N SER A 199 -20.36 -19.01 -15.80
CA SER A 199 -21.43 -19.71 -15.10
C SER A 199 -21.53 -19.31 -13.61
N ASN A 200 -22.68 -19.55 -12.98
CA ASN A 200 -22.86 -19.31 -11.54
C ASN A 200 -21.89 -20.16 -10.70
N ASN A 201 -21.63 -21.41 -11.13
CA ASN A 201 -20.66 -22.29 -10.48
C ASN A 201 -19.23 -21.76 -10.58
N TYR A 202 -18.85 -21.19 -11.73
CA TYR A 202 -17.56 -20.53 -11.90
C TYR A 202 -17.42 -19.33 -10.97
N ARG A 203 -18.43 -18.44 -10.90
CA ARG A 203 -18.42 -17.28 -9.99
C ARG A 203 -18.31 -17.69 -8.51
N LYS A 204 -19.06 -18.70 -8.08
CA LYS A 204 -18.98 -19.25 -6.71
C LYS A 204 -17.58 -19.77 -6.40
N GLN A 205 -16.94 -20.45 -7.35
CA GLN A 205 -15.59 -20.99 -7.18
C GLN A 205 -14.53 -19.87 -7.15
N GLN A 206 -14.66 -18.85 -8.01
CA GLN A 206 -13.79 -17.68 -8.00
C GLN A 206 -13.84 -16.96 -6.65
N LEU A 207 -15.02 -16.85 -6.04
CA LEU A 207 -15.19 -16.25 -4.72
C LEU A 207 -14.41 -17.02 -3.63
N LYS A 208 -14.40 -18.37 -3.69
CA LYS A 208 -13.61 -19.20 -2.77
C LYS A 208 -12.11 -18.92 -2.89
N ILE A 209 -11.61 -18.82 -4.12
CA ILE A 209 -10.21 -18.48 -4.38
C ILE A 209 -9.89 -17.07 -3.87
N ASN A 210 -10.77 -16.10 -4.12
CA ASN A 210 -10.58 -14.73 -3.65
C ASN A 210 -10.54 -14.64 -2.11
N ARG A 211 -11.36 -15.44 -1.41
CA ARG A 211 -11.31 -15.55 0.07
C ARG A 211 -9.97 -16.10 0.57
N ILE A 212 -9.38 -17.09 -0.11
CA ILE A 212 -8.04 -17.61 0.25
C ILE A 212 -6.99 -16.52 0.05
N HIS A 213 -7.00 -15.83 -1.10
CA HIS A 213 -6.07 -14.71 -1.34
C HIS A 213 -6.24 -13.59 -0.30
N LYS A 214 -7.47 -13.25 0.07
CA LYS A 214 -7.74 -12.25 1.10
C LYS A 214 -7.20 -12.68 2.46
N HIS A 215 -7.34 -13.96 2.82
CA HIS A 215 -6.77 -14.50 4.05
C HIS A 215 -5.25 -14.37 4.09
N ILE A 216 -4.55 -14.81 3.03
CA ILE A 216 -3.09 -14.68 2.89
C ILE A 216 -2.67 -13.21 3.02
N ALA A 217 -3.35 -12.30 2.32
CA ALA A 217 -3.06 -10.87 2.37
C ALA A 217 -3.25 -10.29 3.78
N ASN A 218 -4.30 -10.71 4.51
CA ASN A 218 -4.56 -10.28 5.87
C ASN A 218 -3.54 -10.82 6.87
N GLN A 219 -3.12 -12.09 6.77
CA GLN A 219 -2.07 -12.67 7.62
C GLN A 219 -0.76 -11.90 7.48
N ARG A 220 -0.37 -11.61 6.23
CA ARG A 220 0.79 -10.80 5.94
C ARG A 220 0.67 -9.40 6.53
N LEU A 221 -0.44 -8.70 6.29
CA LEU A 221 -0.67 -7.37 6.83
C LEU A 221 -0.58 -7.34 8.36
N ASP A 222 -1.19 -8.31 9.04
CA ASP A 222 -1.16 -8.43 10.50
C ASP A 222 0.28 -8.59 11.03
N ASN A 223 1.05 -9.50 10.44
CA ASN A 223 2.46 -9.70 10.79
C ASN A 223 3.28 -8.41 10.59
N LEU A 224 3.19 -7.78 9.42
CA LEU A 224 3.93 -6.56 9.12
C LEU A 224 3.54 -5.41 10.07
N HIS A 225 2.26 -5.26 10.41
CA HIS A 225 1.82 -4.25 11.37
C HIS A 225 2.37 -4.52 12.77
N LYS A 226 2.37 -5.78 13.23
CA LYS A 226 2.92 -6.16 14.54
C LYS A 226 4.42 -5.90 14.61
N LEU A 227 5.19 -6.32 13.60
CA LEU A 227 6.64 -6.10 13.54
C LEU A 227 7.00 -4.62 13.48
N SER A 228 6.37 -3.86 12.57
CA SER A 228 6.64 -2.43 12.47
C SER A 228 6.26 -1.70 13.76
N THR A 229 5.13 -2.04 14.39
CA THR A 229 4.78 -1.47 15.70
C THR A 229 5.83 -1.80 16.76
N LYS A 230 6.25 -3.07 16.87
CA LYS A 230 7.28 -3.51 17.82
C LYS A 230 8.57 -2.70 17.64
N ILE A 231 9.08 -2.59 16.41
CA ILE A 231 10.28 -1.80 16.11
C ILE A 231 10.09 -0.33 16.50
N THR A 232 9.02 0.31 16.05
CA THR A 232 8.80 1.75 16.32
C THR A 232 8.57 2.07 17.80
N ASN A 233 8.15 1.10 18.60
CA ASN A 233 8.05 1.24 20.05
C ASN A 233 9.43 1.10 20.73
N SER A 234 10.30 0.23 20.22
CA SER A 234 11.60 -0.09 20.84
C SER A 234 12.76 0.81 20.43
N TYR A 235 12.69 1.41 19.24
CA TYR A 235 13.79 2.20 18.66
C TYR A 235 13.33 3.60 18.27
N ASP A 236 14.25 4.56 18.34
CA ASP A 236 14.03 5.98 18.02
C ASP A 236 14.55 6.33 16.63
N VAL A 237 15.54 5.56 16.15
CA VAL A 237 16.09 5.67 14.81
C VAL A 237 16.04 4.31 14.14
N VAL A 238 15.45 4.24 12.94
CA VAL A 238 15.43 3.03 12.12
C VAL A 238 16.07 3.35 10.77
N CYS A 239 17.18 2.66 10.50
CA CYS A 239 17.95 2.81 9.26
C CYS A 239 17.66 1.63 8.33
N VAL A 240 17.39 1.90 7.06
CA VAL A 240 17.12 0.88 6.03
C VAL A 240 17.84 1.25 4.74
N GLU A 241 18.09 0.28 3.87
CA GLU A 241 18.59 0.58 2.52
C GLU A 241 17.46 1.07 1.60
N SER A 242 17.79 1.99 0.70
CA SER A 242 16.89 2.49 -0.34
C SER A 242 16.70 1.47 -1.47
N LEU A 243 16.00 0.37 -1.20
CA LEU A 243 15.84 -0.69 -2.19
C LEU A 243 14.70 -0.42 -3.17
N ASN A 244 14.99 -0.55 -4.46
CA ASN A 244 13.94 -0.58 -5.48
C ASN A 244 13.28 -1.97 -5.51
N MET A 245 12.27 -2.13 -4.66
CA MET A 245 11.52 -3.38 -4.51
C MET A 245 10.89 -3.85 -5.83
N ARG A 246 10.54 -2.94 -6.73
CA ARG A 246 9.99 -3.28 -8.04
C ARG A 246 11.06 -3.96 -8.90
N SER A 247 12.26 -3.39 -8.94
CA SER A 247 13.40 -4.00 -9.63
C SER A 247 13.78 -5.37 -9.05
N LEU A 248 13.81 -5.49 -7.71
CA LEU A 248 14.10 -6.76 -7.02
C LEU A 248 13.01 -7.83 -7.23
N SER A 249 11.77 -7.42 -7.47
CA SER A 249 10.65 -8.33 -7.73
C SER A 249 10.59 -8.87 -9.17
N ASN A 250 11.45 -8.39 -10.07
CA ASN A 250 11.45 -8.81 -11.47
C ASN A 250 11.94 -10.26 -11.64
N LYS A 251 11.40 -10.93 -12.67
CA LYS A 251 11.69 -12.34 -12.98
C LYS A 251 13.18 -12.67 -13.15
N GLY A 252 14.02 -11.71 -13.55
CA GLY A 252 15.45 -11.92 -13.81
C GLY A 252 16.28 -12.32 -12.59
N PHE A 253 15.84 -11.98 -11.38
CA PHE A 253 16.58 -12.31 -10.13
C PHE A 253 16.14 -13.62 -9.46
N GLY A 254 15.15 -14.35 -10.02
CA GLY A 254 14.63 -15.61 -9.45
C GLY A 254 13.86 -15.48 -8.12
N ASN A 255 13.99 -14.35 -7.41
CA ASN A 255 13.43 -14.13 -6.08
C ASN A 255 12.08 -13.39 -6.07
N GLY A 256 11.55 -12.99 -7.21
CA GLY A 256 10.36 -12.14 -7.29
C GLY A 256 9.13 -12.67 -6.53
N LYS A 257 8.93 -13.99 -6.51
CA LYS A 257 7.86 -14.60 -5.70
C LYS A 257 8.10 -14.46 -4.19
N ALA A 258 9.33 -14.63 -3.71
CA ALA A 258 9.67 -14.49 -2.30
C ALA A 258 9.57 -13.02 -1.85
N THR A 259 10.10 -12.10 -2.66
CA THR A 259 10.02 -10.65 -2.44
C THR A 259 8.58 -10.13 -2.42
N MET A 260 7.72 -10.60 -3.32
CA MET A 260 6.31 -10.24 -3.31
C MET A 260 5.53 -10.91 -2.18
N ASP A 261 5.96 -12.08 -1.71
CA ASP A 261 5.32 -12.77 -0.58
C ASP A 261 5.65 -12.08 0.74
N ASN A 262 6.91 -11.70 0.98
CA ASN A 262 7.32 -11.12 2.27
C ASN A 262 6.80 -9.69 2.52
N GLY A 263 6.53 -8.90 1.48
CA GLY A 263 5.89 -7.58 1.60
C GLY A 263 6.78 -6.48 2.19
N TYR A 264 8.11 -6.58 2.05
CA TYR A 264 9.06 -5.61 2.62
C TYR A 264 8.79 -4.14 2.23
N GLY A 265 8.38 -3.85 0.99
CA GLY A 265 8.00 -2.48 0.61
C GLY A 265 6.81 -1.90 1.39
N MET A 266 5.82 -2.74 1.72
CA MET A 266 4.71 -2.33 2.59
C MET A 266 5.19 -2.08 4.01
N PHE A 267 6.11 -2.91 4.49
CA PHE A 267 6.72 -2.79 5.81
C PHE A 267 7.52 -1.47 5.95
N LEU A 268 8.30 -1.07 4.94
CA LEU A 268 8.99 0.22 4.95
C LEU A 268 8.03 1.40 5.05
N ASN A 269 6.95 1.40 4.26
CA ASN A 269 5.91 2.43 4.37
C ASN A 269 5.30 2.47 5.78
N MET A 270 5.12 1.29 6.40
CA MET A 270 4.61 1.20 7.77
C MET A 270 5.58 1.77 8.79
N LEU A 271 6.88 1.51 8.67
CA LEU A 271 7.89 2.12 9.54
C LEU A 271 7.89 3.64 9.36
N GLU A 272 7.89 4.12 8.11
CA GLU A 272 7.94 5.54 7.77
C GLU A 272 6.83 6.34 8.46
N TYR A 273 5.56 6.01 8.21
CA TYR A 273 4.47 6.78 8.84
C TYR A 273 4.43 6.59 10.36
N LYS A 274 4.76 5.41 10.88
CA LYS A 274 4.71 5.12 12.33
C LYS A 274 5.81 5.82 13.11
N LEU A 275 6.99 6.01 12.52
CA LEU A 275 8.09 6.75 13.13
C LEU A 275 7.76 8.24 13.09
N ALA A 276 7.33 8.75 11.93
CA ALA A 276 6.88 10.14 11.79
C ALA A 276 5.76 10.49 12.79
N ASP A 277 4.77 9.60 12.94
CA ASP A 277 3.67 9.74 13.91
C ASP A 277 4.09 9.84 15.38
N ARG A 278 5.34 9.46 15.69
CA ARG A 278 5.95 9.46 17.03
C ARG A 278 7.12 10.43 17.13
N GLY A 279 7.37 11.26 16.12
CA GLY A 279 8.51 12.18 16.06
C GLY A 279 9.87 11.48 16.03
N LYS A 280 9.90 10.22 15.59
CA LYS A 280 11.10 9.38 15.48
C LYS A 280 11.66 9.39 14.06
N HIS A 281 12.88 8.91 13.90
CA HIS A 281 13.65 9.04 12.67
C HIS A 281 13.62 7.77 11.82
N PHE A 282 13.29 7.93 10.54
CA PHE A 282 13.38 6.88 9.53
C PHE A 282 14.40 7.28 8.47
N VAL A 283 15.55 6.62 8.45
CA VAL A 283 16.68 6.97 7.59
C VAL A 283 16.84 5.94 6.49
N LYS A 284 16.81 6.41 5.24
CA LYS A 284 17.08 5.58 4.05
C LYS A 284 18.52 5.81 3.61
N VAL A 285 19.37 4.81 3.80
CA VAL A 285 20.75 4.79 3.30
C VAL A 285 20.75 4.52 1.80
N ASP A 286 21.64 5.17 1.05
CA ASP A 286 21.74 5.00 -0.39
C ASP A 286 22.03 3.54 -0.77
N LYS A 287 21.35 3.04 -1.81
CA LYS A 287 21.50 1.65 -2.30
C LYS A 287 22.90 1.28 -2.80
N TRP A 288 23.74 2.26 -3.12
CA TRP A 288 25.12 2.07 -3.56
C TRP A 288 26.11 2.07 -2.39
N PHE A 289 25.65 2.37 -1.17
CA PHE A 289 26.46 2.22 0.02
C PHE A 289 26.90 0.75 0.16
N PRO A 290 28.20 0.46 0.26
CA PRO A 290 28.72 -0.90 0.20
C PRO A 290 28.58 -1.65 1.55
N SER A 291 27.37 -1.68 2.12
CA SER A 291 27.04 -2.24 3.43
C SER A 291 27.55 -3.67 3.63
N THR A 292 27.40 -4.53 2.62
CA THR A 292 27.83 -5.94 2.65
C THR A 292 29.33 -6.14 2.46
N GLN A 293 30.04 -5.12 1.99
CA GLN A 293 31.47 -5.17 1.67
C GLN A 293 32.34 -4.50 2.72
N LEU A 294 31.78 -3.63 3.55
CA LEU A 294 32.53 -2.96 4.62
C LEU A 294 32.55 -3.85 5.87
N CYS A 295 33.69 -3.89 6.56
CA CYS A 295 33.77 -4.52 7.88
C CYS A 295 33.10 -3.62 8.91
N SER A 296 32.11 -4.12 9.63
CA SER A 296 31.43 -3.34 10.67
C SER A 296 32.29 -3.02 11.89
N CYS A 297 33.47 -3.65 12.01
CA CYS A 297 34.43 -3.42 13.09
C CYS A 297 35.51 -2.40 12.69
N CYS A 298 36.21 -2.62 11.57
CA CYS A 298 37.37 -1.79 11.19
C CYS A 298 37.16 -0.93 9.93
N GLY A 299 36.02 -1.04 9.24
CA GLY A 299 35.71 -0.26 8.05
C GLY A 299 36.44 -0.67 6.77
N CYS A 300 37.31 -1.68 6.79
CA CYS A 300 37.99 -2.14 5.58
C CYS A 300 36.99 -2.74 4.57
N ARG A 301 37.27 -2.60 3.28
CA ARG A 301 36.40 -3.07 2.20
C ARG A 301 36.89 -4.40 1.64
N MET A 302 36.01 -5.38 1.60
CA MET A 302 36.23 -6.71 1.03
C MET A 302 35.13 -7.03 0.01
N ARG A 303 35.51 -7.68 -1.10
CA ARG A 303 34.54 -8.18 -2.08
C ARG A 303 34.20 -9.62 -1.74
N LEU A 304 32.91 -9.87 -1.50
CA LEU A 304 32.36 -11.21 -1.31
C LEU A 304 31.50 -11.59 -2.50
N ALA A 305 31.56 -12.86 -2.90
CA ALA A 305 30.63 -13.44 -3.85
C ALA A 305 29.23 -13.62 -3.20
N LEU A 306 28.19 -13.67 -4.04
CA LEU A 306 26.80 -13.73 -3.54
C LEU A 306 26.51 -14.97 -2.69
N ASN A 307 27.19 -16.09 -2.94
CA ASN A 307 27.09 -17.35 -2.19
C ASN A 307 27.86 -17.33 -0.86
N GLU A 308 28.75 -16.39 -0.63
CA GLU A 308 29.49 -16.27 0.63
C GLU A 308 28.61 -15.59 1.68
N ARG A 309 28.17 -16.38 2.67
CA ARG A 309 27.23 -15.95 3.71
C ARG A 309 27.91 -15.54 5.02
N ILE A 310 29.20 -15.86 5.19
CA ILE A 310 30.00 -15.49 6.35
C ILE A 310 30.97 -14.39 5.94
N TYR A 311 30.96 -13.28 6.67
CA TYR A 311 31.93 -12.20 6.55
C TYR A 311 33.13 -12.51 7.46
N LYS A 312 34.32 -12.68 6.88
CA LYS A 312 35.59 -12.91 7.62
C LYS A 312 36.57 -11.78 7.34
N CYS A 313 36.86 -10.98 8.35
CA CYS A 313 37.78 -9.85 8.23
C CYS A 313 39.17 -10.19 8.77
N SER A 314 40.21 -9.61 8.19
CA SER A 314 41.57 -9.62 8.75
C SER A 314 41.70 -9.01 10.15
N CYS A 315 40.74 -8.17 10.58
CA CYS A 315 40.70 -7.63 11.94
C CYS A 315 40.16 -8.62 12.99
N GLY A 316 39.84 -9.86 12.60
CA GLY A 316 39.33 -10.91 13.47
C GLY A 316 37.79 -11.05 13.50
N LEU A 317 37.04 -10.11 12.90
CA LEU A 317 35.57 -10.22 12.85
C LEU A 317 35.13 -11.39 11.97
N THR A 318 34.33 -12.30 12.54
CA THR A 318 33.65 -13.39 11.82
C THR A 318 32.16 -13.39 12.17
N ILE A 319 31.30 -13.07 11.21
CA ILE A 319 29.85 -12.91 11.44
C ILE A 319 29.04 -13.22 10.18
N ASP A 320 27.72 -13.40 10.28
CA ASP A 320 26.84 -13.48 9.10
C ASP A 320 26.90 -12.19 8.26
N ARG A 321 26.97 -12.32 6.93
CA ARG A 321 27.11 -11.19 6.00
C ARG A 321 25.94 -10.21 6.08
N ASP A 322 24.71 -10.70 6.19
CA ASP A 322 23.52 -9.84 6.28
C ASP A 322 23.54 -9.11 7.65
N HIS A 323 24.04 -9.76 8.71
CA HIS A 323 24.18 -9.11 10.03
C HIS A 323 25.24 -8.00 10.00
N ASN A 324 26.41 -8.25 9.38
CA ASN A 324 27.42 -7.22 9.15
C ASN A 324 26.84 -6.04 8.35
N ALA A 325 26.09 -6.31 7.29
CA ALA A 325 25.42 -5.29 6.49
C ALA A 325 24.43 -4.47 7.33
N ALA A 326 23.59 -5.11 8.14
CA ALA A 326 22.64 -4.44 9.03
C ALA A 326 23.32 -3.50 10.04
N ILE A 327 24.48 -3.88 10.58
CA ILE A 327 25.29 -3.01 11.45
C ILE A 327 25.80 -1.80 10.66
N ASN A 328 26.33 -2.01 9.45
CA ASN A 328 26.83 -0.91 8.61
C ASN A 328 25.71 0.05 8.19
N ILE A 329 24.53 -0.45 7.84
CA ILE A 329 23.34 0.37 7.52
C ILE A 329 22.94 1.24 8.72
N ARG A 330 22.96 0.67 9.94
CA ARG A 330 22.70 1.44 11.16
C ARG A 330 23.71 2.58 11.31
N ASN A 331 25.00 2.25 11.22
CA ASN A 331 26.08 3.20 11.45
C ASN A 331 26.06 4.33 10.40
N GLU A 332 25.85 4.00 9.12
CA GLU A 332 25.74 4.99 8.05
C GLU A 332 24.49 5.85 8.19
N GLY A 333 23.34 5.26 8.54
CA GLY A 333 22.13 6.04 8.79
C GLY A 333 22.28 7.01 9.96
N LEU A 334 23.00 6.64 11.02
CA LEU A 334 23.32 7.55 12.12
C LEU A 334 24.27 8.67 11.68
N ARG A 335 25.28 8.36 10.86
CA ARG A 335 26.19 9.37 10.28
C ARG A 335 25.42 10.39 9.45
N ILE A 336 24.50 9.93 8.58
CA ILE A 336 23.64 10.80 7.76
C ILE A 336 22.80 11.71 8.65
N LEU A 337 22.17 11.15 9.68
CA LEU A 337 21.27 11.89 10.58
C LEU A 337 22.00 12.93 11.43
N GLN A 338 23.27 12.70 11.78
CA GLN A 338 24.10 13.69 12.49
C GLN A 338 24.63 14.79 11.58
N SER A 339 24.72 14.53 10.27
CA SER A 339 25.19 15.50 9.27
C SER A 339 24.07 16.33 8.62
N ALA A 340 22.81 16.02 8.93
CA ALA A 340 21.62 16.72 8.44
C ALA A 340 21.17 17.76 9.46
#